data_AF-A0AAW0AK75-F1
#
_entry.id   AF-A0AAW0AK75-F1
#
_cell.length_a   1.000
_cell.length_b   1.000
_cell.length_c   1.000
_cell.angle_alpha   90.00
_cell.angle_beta   90.00
_cell.angle_gamma   90.00
#
_symmetry.space_group_name_H-M   'P 1'
#
loop_
_entity.id
_entity.type
_entity.pdbx_description
1 polymer ?
#
loop_
_entity_poly.entity_id
_entity_poly.type
_entity_poly.pdbx_seq_one_letter_code
_entity_poly.pdbx_strand_id
1 'polypeptide(L)'
;MRFSKAGASAVAVCLSHEILGVDNGDRGGYANLLGTAMLTGIKMYSYWTTMDYYSEKEGGRLAITAVNRLPTEKEDRPQPEIDEQKTRIRTEILETDNADLRKRGYEKMKEIGSDTMINAFVCNYKIDSNGNYNRDISQANFLNQRLYDRLSVRTPRDTINDKPLIINRTEFKQNAYKDTLTSLKSRMHLDVESCKEDSLIALSNVSMSPFPTAGSFLQGMMKDFRTVAEEEITNCFVRSEERPAVHSFIIHGLQSERQFLVYLPMFHVKNHKRQLILEVVMEDANLKAINERLGSKSTVVTVHTGFQSIADLKTLDKILNDGEFMANVYEGYPTIYGVTASLASSVKIKIQKRVVDKPLASSSQAKYPSQMPFVMYGQGNELHIEHVLSKSPDVQLSASCVTLDLPLERKLGDGPWLVTLEDYIERVMQPFSDAQPPSFLTSGASLRIRVHSVKEGSLTSEGAVVTDQAEVENRTLTLGAAPTMIDYTALNEPIAADMYVVARDDTDSQEAVEAIAKKLVSTLQSGKIRWSDNVVHELKLFEPKVVQKYSVTLGVPESVADGAKFAVICRFTGPTDAVKRDTRAAWLKRVVDITE
;
A
#
# COMPACT_ATOMS: atom_id res chain seq x y z
N MET A 1 -5.93 -6.36 48.13
CA MET A 1 -6.46 -7.66 48.59
C MET A 1 -7.07 -8.39 47.39
N ARG A 2 -6.56 -9.57 46.98
CA ARG A 2 -7.28 -10.44 46.02
C ARG A 2 -8.12 -11.44 46.82
N PHE A 3 -9.40 -11.14 47.04
CA PHE A 3 -10.43 -12.05 47.56
C PHE A 3 -11.10 -12.85 46.41
N SER A 4 -11.81 -13.94 46.78
CA SER A 4 -12.44 -14.99 45.93
C SER A 4 -11.64 -15.44 44.70
N LYS A 5 -10.97 -16.59 44.84
CA LYS A 5 -10.27 -17.29 43.75
C LYS A 5 -10.97 -18.63 43.46
N ALA A 6 -11.07 -19.02 42.19
CA ALA A 6 -11.69 -20.28 41.80
C ALA A 6 -10.86 -21.47 42.31
N GLY A 7 -11.41 -22.27 43.23
CA GLY A 7 -10.76 -23.50 43.70
C GLY A 7 -10.45 -24.48 42.57
N ALA A 8 -11.30 -24.51 41.54
CA ALA A 8 -11.10 -25.30 40.32
C ALA A 8 -9.77 -25.01 39.62
N SER A 9 -9.27 -23.77 39.62
CA SER A 9 -7.96 -23.46 39.01
C SER A 9 -6.81 -24.12 39.76
N ALA A 10 -6.85 -24.15 41.09
CA ALA A 10 -5.84 -24.82 41.89
C ALA A 10 -5.89 -26.34 41.69
N VAL A 11 -7.09 -26.93 41.60
CA VAL A 11 -7.27 -28.36 41.30
C VAL A 11 -6.75 -28.69 39.90
N ALA A 12 -7.03 -27.87 38.88
CA ALA A 12 -6.53 -28.09 37.52
C ALA A 12 -5.00 -28.10 37.45
N VAL A 13 -4.33 -27.14 38.11
CA VAL A 13 -2.86 -27.10 38.18
C VAL A 13 -2.32 -28.30 38.95
N CYS A 14 -2.93 -28.66 40.09
CA CYS A 14 -2.54 -29.82 40.88
C CYS A 14 -2.64 -31.12 40.05
N LEU A 15 -3.77 -31.36 39.38
CA LEU A 15 -3.93 -32.51 38.49
C LEU A 15 -2.88 -32.54 37.38
N SER A 16 -2.57 -31.39 36.78
CA SER A 16 -1.52 -31.31 35.76
C SER A 16 -0.14 -31.67 36.31
N HIS A 17 0.19 -31.20 37.52
CA HIS A 17 1.45 -31.53 38.20
C HIS A 17 1.54 -33.01 38.58
N GLU A 18 0.46 -33.61 39.08
CA GLU A 18 0.42 -35.04 39.46
C GLU A 18 0.47 -35.96 38.23
N ILE A 19 -0.22 -35.61 37.15
CA ILE A 19 -0.31 -36.46 35.94
C ILE A 19 0.96 -36.37 35.10
N LEU A 20 1.47 -35.15 34.86
CA LEU A 20 2.67 -34.98 34.05
C LEU A 20 3.93 -35.19 34.90
N GLY A 21 3.96 -34.70 36.14
CA GLY A 21 5.15 -34.70 36.99
C GLY A 21 5.99 -33.45 36.77
N VAL A 22 6.38 -32.82 37.89
CA VAL A 22 7.23 -31.61 37.94
C VAL A 22 8.69 -31.91 38.31
N ASP A 23 9.02 -33.19 38.53
CA ASP A 23 10.36 -33.59 38.95
C ASP A 23 11.40 -33.43 37.83
N ASN A 24 12.58 -32.92 38.21
CA ASN A 24 13.70 -32.59 37.31
C ASN A 24 14.56 -33.80 36.89
N GLY A 25 14.14 -35.03 37.17
CA GLY A 25 14.85 -36.22 36.68
C GLY A 25 14.46 -36.51 35.24
N ASP A 26 15.41 -36.93 34.39
CA ASP A 26 15.23 -37.31 32.96
C ASP A 26 14.28 -38.50 32.70
N ARG A 27 13.32 -38.76 33.60
CA ARG A 27 12.41 -39.92 33.59
C ARG A 27 11.01 -39.60 33.04
N GLY A 28 10.77 -38.41 32.49
CA GLY A 28 9.51 -38.07 31.81
C GLY A 28 8.93 -36.70 32.18
N GLY A 29 7.62 -36.56 32.05
CA GLY A 29 6.84 -35.41 32.50
C GLY A 29 7.03 -34.09 31.77
N TYR A 30 6.91 -32.97 32.50
CA TYR A 30 7.01 -31.63 31.91
C TYR A 30 8.33 -31.39 31.18
N ALA A 31 9.44 -31.94 31.69
CA ALA A 31 10.74 -31.83 31.02
C ALA A 31 10.73 -32.45 29.62
N ASN A 32 10.15 -33.65 29.46
CA ASN A 32 10.03 -34.31 28.16
C ASN A 32 9.04 -33.59 27.23
N LEU A 33 7.91 -33.12 27.78
CA LEU A 33 6.91 -32.37 27.03
C LEU A 33 7.50 -31.06 26.46
N LEU A 34 8.12 -30.26 27.32
CA LEU A 34 8.76 -29.00 26.95
C LEU A 34 9.99 -29.23 26.09
N GLY A 35 10.80 -30.25 26.37
CA GLY A 35 11.96 -30.62 25.53
C GLY A 35 11.55 -31.02 24.11
N THR A 36 10.41 -31.71 23.96
CA THR A 36 9.85 -32.04 22.63
C THR A 36 9.35 -30.80 21.91
N ALA A 37 8.68 -29.88 22.61
CA ALA A 37 8.25 -28.61 22.04
C ALA A 37 9.45 -27.68 21.69
N MET A 38 10.53 -27.72 22.49
CA MET A 38 11.80 -27.06 22.18
C MET A 38 12.44 -27.62 20.90
N LEU A 39 12.41 -28.94 20.68
CA LEU A 39 12.87 -29.53 19.42
C LEU A 39 12.08 -28.98 18.22
N THR A 40 10.75 -28.83 18.34
CA THR A 40 9.94 -28.13 17.34
C THR A 40 10.39 -26.68 17.15
N GLY A 41 10.65 -25.96 18.24
CA GLY A 41 11.19 -24.58 18.22
C GLY A 41 12.48 -24.47 17.41
N ILE A 42 13.42 -25.39 17.66
CA ILE A 42 14.71 -25.45 16.96
C ILE A 42 14.52 -25.77 15.47
N LYS A 43 13.67 -26.75 15.12
CA LYS A 43 13.38 -27.05 13.71
C LYS A 43 12.76 -25.85 12.98
N MET A 44 11.80 -25.17 13.61
CA MET A 44 11.20 -23.95 13.06
C MET A 44 12.26 -22.84 12.87
N TYR A 45 13.13 -22.63 13.86
CA TYR A 45 14.24 -21.69 13.76
C TYR A 45 15.16 -22.04 12.58
N SER A 46 15.53 -23.32 12.45
CA SER A 46 16.36 -23.82 11.35
C SER A 46 15.74 -23.53 9.99
N TYR A 47 14.42 -23.61 9.83
CA TYR A 47 13.76 -23.15 8.61
C TYR A 47 13.93 -21.64 8.42
N TRP A 48 13.64 -20.81 9.42
CA TRP A 48 13.77 -19.35 9.30
C TRP A 48 15.18 -18.87 8.94
N THR A 49 16.22 -19.50 9.48
CA THR A 49 17.61 -19.11 9.21
C THR A 49 18.16 -19.60 7.89
N THR A 50 17.48 -20.54 7.23
CA THR A 50 17.98 -21.16 6.00
C THR A 50 17.08 -20.89 4.78
N MET A 51 15.83 -20.47 5.00
CA MET A 51 14.84 -20.33 3.95
C MET A 51 15.26 -19.34 2.86
N ASP A 52 15.93 -18.25 3.21
CA ASP A 52 16.42 -17.25 2.24
C ASP A 52 17.45 -17.84 1.26
N TYR A 53 18.40 -18.61 1.77
CA TYR A 53 19.45 -19.28 1.00
C TYR A 53 18.86 -20.27 -0.01
N TYR A 54 17.81 -21.01 0.40
CA TYR A 54 17.11 -21.93 -0.50
C TYR A 54 16.06 -21.25 -1.36
N SER A 55 15.56 -20.08 -0.93
CA SER A 55 14.68 -19.30 -1.77
C SER A 55 15.41 -18.87 -3.02
N GLU A 56 16.59 -18.29 -2.83
CA GLU A 56 17.50 -17.86 -3.90
C GLU A 56 17.86 -18.98 -4.88
N LYS A 57 18.25 -20.16 -4.37
CA LYS A 57 18.60 -21.31 -5.24
C LYS A 57 17.45 -21.77 -6.15
N GLU A 58 16.22 -21.51 -5.72
CA GLU A 58 15.00 -21.82 -6.46
C GLU A 58 14.43 -20.57 -7.19
N GLY A 59 15.21 -19.49 -7.32
CA GLY A 59 14.84 -18.26 -8.02
C GLY A 59 13.88 -17.34 -7.26
N GLY A 60 13.67 -17.56 -5.97
CA GLY A 60 12.85 -16.71 -5.10
C GLY A 60 13.58 -15.45 -4.62
N ARG A 61 12.81 -14.46 -4.17
CA ARG A 61 13.30 -13.14 -3.76
C ARG A 61 13.29 -12.94 -2.23
N LEU A 62 12.67 -13.85 -1.49
CA LEU A 62 12.56 -13.77 -0.03
C LEU A 62 13.92 -13.79 0.68
N ALA A 63 14.10 -12.84 1.59
CA ALA A 63 15.18 -12.82 2.57
C ALA A 63 14.60 -12.88 3.99
N ILE A 64 15.22 -13.66 4.89
CA ILE A 64 14.77 -13.80 6.27
C ILE A 64 15.97 -13.61 7.19
N THR A 65 15.79 -12.77 8.20
CA THR A 65 16.78 -12.54 9.24
C THR A 65 16.18 -12.95 10.58
N ALA A 66 16.69 -14.02 11.17
CA ALA A 66 16.34 -14.39 12.54
C ALA A 66 17.00 -13.44 13.54
N VAL A 67 16.28 -13.09 14.61
CA VAL A 67 16.81 -12.21 15.67
C VAL A 67 18.02 -12.87 16.33
N ASN A 68 17.90 -14.15 16.70
CA ASN A 68 19.01 -14.95 17.20
C ASN A 68 19.96 -15.29 16.03
N ARG A 69 21.21 -14.84 16.14
CA ARG A 69 22.28 -15.10 15.17
C ARG A 69 22.72 -16.57 15.19
N LEU A 70 23.03 -17.12 14.03
CA LEU A 70 23.78 -18.36 13.90
C LEU A 70 25.18 -18.22 14.53
N PRO A 71 25.82 -19.32 14.97
CA PRO A 71 27.18 -19.27 15.50
C PRO A 71 28.20 -18.58 14.58
N THR A 72 28.21 -18.89 13.28
CA THR A 72 29.13 -18.23 12.33
C THR A 72 28.81 -16.75 12.15
N GLU A 73 27.53 -16.37 12.21
CA GLU A 73 27.15 -14.96 12.26
C GLU A 73 27.70 -14.30 13.52
N LYS A 74 27.58 -14.90 14.72
CA LYS A 74 28.07 -14.32 16.00
C LYS A 74 29.59 -14.08 15.99
N GLU A 75 30.32 -14.93 15.28
CA GLU A 75 31.77 -14.86 15.10
C GLU A 75 32.20 -13.92 13.95
N ASP A 76 31.24 -13.21 13.33
CA ASP A 76 31.46 -12.29 12.21
C ASP A 76 32.20 -12.95 11.03
N ARG A 77 31.92 -14.24 10.79
CA ARG A 77 32.51 -15.01 9.69
C ARG A 77 31.97 -14.57 8.32
N PRO A 78 32.74 -14.76 7.24
CA PRO A 78 32.31 -14.36 5.90
C PRO A 78 31.12 -15.19 5.38
N GLN A 79 30.36 -14.61 4.44
CA GLN A 79 29.13 -15.19 3.88
C GLN A 79 29.25 -16.66 3.42
N PRO A 80 30.33 -17.10 2.74
CA PRO A 80 30.47 -18.50 2.34
C PRO A 80 30.44 -19.51 3.50
N GLU A 81 31.00 -19.14 4.66
CA GLU A 81 30.97 -19.98 5.86
C GLU A 81 29.60 -19.98 6.53
N ILE A 82 28.87 -18.86 6.44
CA ILE A 82 27.47 -18.77 6.86
C ILE A 82 26.61 -19.69 5.99
N ASP A 83 26.81 -19.67 4.68
CA ASP A 83 26.09 -20.51 3.71
C ASP A 83 26.40 -22.00 3.89
N GLU A 84 27.65 -22.34 4.23
CA GLU A 84 28.03 -23.70 4.61
C GLU A 84 27.30 -24.13 5.90
N GLN A 85 27.22 -23.26 6.91
CA GLN A 85 26.44 -23.55 8.12
C GLN A 85 24.96 -23.73 7.81
N LYS A 86 24.36 -22.88 6.97
CA LYS A 86 22.96 -23.04 6.52
C LYS A 86 22.74 -24.38 5.81
N THR A 87 23.71 -24.80 4.98
CA THR A 87 23.69 -26.10 4.30
C THR A 87 23.71 -27.26 5.29
N ARG A 88 24.60 -27.22 6.28
CA ARG A 88 24.66 -28.23 7.35
C ARG A 88 23.38 -28.28 8.18
N ILE A 89 22.80 -27.13 8.54
CA ILE A 89 21.54 -27.08 9.27
C ILE A 89 20.43 -27.78 8.49
N ARG A 90 20.33 -27.58 7.19
CA ARG A 90 19.32 -28.28 6.40
C ARG A 90 19.53 -29.79 6.38
N THR A 91 20.73 -30.24 6.03
CA THR A 91 20.99 -31.67 5.82
C THR A 91 20.98 -32.44 7.15
N GLU A 92 21.59 -31.87 8.19
CA GLU A 92 21.80 -32.55 9.47
C GLU A 92 20.67 -32.33 10.48
N ILE A 93 19.80 -31.33 10.28
CA ILE A 93 18.68 -31.03 11.20
C ILE A 93 17.33 -31.12 10.51
N LEU A 94 17.10 -30.42 9.40
CA LEU A 94 15.78 -30.38 8.77
C LEU A 94 15.44 -31.69 8.04
N GLU A 95 16.41 -32.25 7.33
CA GLU A 95 16.26 -33.47 6.53
C GLU A 95 16.52 -34.75 7.34
N THR A 96 16.93 -34.62 8.61
CA THR A 96 17.21 -35.75 9.50
C THR A 96 15.99 -36.10 10.37
N ASP A 97 15.68 -37.40 10.48
CA ASP A 97 14.60 -37.90 11.34
C ASP A 97 14.88 -37.62 12.82
N ASN A 98 13.81 -37.47 13.62
CA ASN A 98 13.94 -37.15 15.04
C ASN A 98 14.71 -38.21 15.83
N ALA A 99 14.58 -39.50 15.48
CA ALA A 99 15.30 -40.57 16.15
C ALA A 99 16.82 -40.46 15.95
N ASP A 100 17.23 -40.03 14.77
CA ASP A 100 18.64 -39.81 14.43
C ASP A 100 19.18 -38.50 15.01
N LEU A 101 18.37 -37.44 14.97
CA LEU A 101 18.68 -36.15 15.61
C LEU A 101 18.98 -36.29 17.10
N ARG A 102 18.17 -37.08 17.82
CA ARG A 102 18.38 -37.34 19.26
C ARG A 102 19.72 -38.02 19.55
N LYS A 103 20.25 -38.80 18.61
CA LYS A 103 21.51 -39.54 18.78
C LYS A 103 22.74 -38.76 18.32
N ARG A 104 22.62 -38.02 17.21
CA ARG A 104 23.77 -37.45 16.48
C ARG A 104 23.71 -35.93 16.29
N GLY A 105 22.52 -35.34 16.38
CA GLY A 105 22.30 -33.90 16.18
C GLY A 105 22.19 -33.08 17.47
N TYR A 106 22.15 -33.74 18.64
CA TYR A 106 21.85 -33.08 19.91
C TYR A 106 22.80 -31.94 20.28
N GLU A 107 24.11 -32.14 20.17
CA GLU A 107 25.09 -31.07 20.48
C GLU A 107 24.94 -29.88 19.55
N LYS A 108 24.68 -30.12 18.26
CA LYS A 108 24.47 -29.06 17.26
C LYS A 108 23.20 -28.25 17.54
N MET A 109 22.15 -28.91 18.04
CA MET A 109 20.90 -28.25 18.40
C MET A 109 21.04 -27.30 19.60
N LYS A 110 22.03 -27.49 20.48
CA LYS A 110 22.27 -26.60 21.63
C LYS A 110 22.80 -25.21 21.24
N GLU A 111 23.37 -25.08 20.04
CA GLU A 111 24.06 -23.87 19.60
C GLU A 111 23.15 -22.91 18.83
N ILE A 112 21.95 -23.38 18.43
CA ILE A 112 21.03 -22.66 17.53
C ILE A 112 19.63 -22.55 18.14
N GLY A 113 18.84 -21.60 17.66
CA GLY A 113 17.48 -21.35 18.17
C GLY A 113 17.41 -20.20 19.16
N SER A 114 16.19 -19.94 19.62
CA SER A 114 15.96 -19.07 20.77
C SER A 114 16.20 -19.82 22.08
N ASP A 115 16.51 -19.06 23.14
CA ASP A 115 16.75 -19.61 24.49
C ASP A 115 15.55 -20.41 25.03
N THR A 116 14.35 -20.05 24.58
CA THR A 116 13.09 -20.77 24.85
C THR A 116 12.33 -21.00 23.54
N MET A 117 11.05 -21.33 23.54
CA MET A 117 10.31 -21.76 22.33
C MET A 117 9.75 -20.60 21.49
N ILE A 118 10.37 -19.42 21.52
CA ILE A 118 9.88 -18.20 20.84
C ILE A 118 10.93 -17.73 19.84
N ASN A 119 10.76 -18.08 18.57
CA ASN A 119 11.64 -17.55 17.53
C ASN A 119 11.04 -16.26 16.98
N ALA A 120 11.84 -15.19 16.97
CA ALA A 120 11.52 -13.95 16.28
C ALA A 120 12.39 -13.82 15.03
N PHE A 121 11.79 -13.33 13.94
CA PHE A 121 12.45 -13.14 12.67
C PHE A 121 11.80 -12.00 11.90
N VAL A 122 12.49 -11.51 10.88
CA VAL A 122 12.01 -10.43 10.03
C VAL A 122 12.28 -10.79 8.58
N CYS A 123 11.32 -10.49 7.71
CA CYS A 123 11.45 -10.70 6.27
C CYS A 123 11.88 -9.41 5.57
N ASN A 124 12.71 -9.56 4.54
CA ASN A 124 13.01 -8.54 3.53
C ASN A 124 13.00 -9.22 2.15
N TYR A 125 13.35 -8.50 1.08
CA TYR A 125 13.38 -9.07 -0.26
C TYR A 125 14.49 -8.51 -1.13
N LYS A 126 14.92 -9.33 -2.10
CA LYS A 126 15.84 -8.96 -3.17
C LYS A 126 15.07 -8.27 -4.28
N ILE A 127 15.60 -7.15 -4.76
CA ILE A 127 15.04 -6.37 -5.88
C ILE A 127 15.37 -7.05 -7.21
N ASP A 128 16.60 -7.56 -7.33
CA ASP A 128 17.09 -8.17 -8.57
C ASP A 128 17.95 -9.41 -8.31
N SER A 129 18.36 -10.07 -9.39
CA SER A 129 19.24 -11.25 -9.35
C SER A 129 20.70 -10.91 -9.05
N ASN A 130 21.09 -9.62 -9.00
CA ASN A 130 22.45 -9.19 -8.71
C ASN A 130 22.73 -9.10 -7.21
N GLY A 131 21.76 -9.49 -6.37
CA GLY A 131 21.88 -9.47 -4.92
C GLY A 131 21.57 -8.12 -4.29
N ASN A 132 20.92 -7.20 -5.01
CA ASN A 132 20.46 -5.95 -4.41
C ASN A 132 19.21 -6.20 -3.56
N TYR A 133 19.23 -5.73 -2.32
CA TYR A 133 18.11 -5.86 -1.38
C TYR A 133 17.30 -4.56 -1.31
N ASN A 134 16.03 -4.68 -0.92
CA ASN A 134 15.28 -3.52 -0.46
C ASN A 134 15.99 -2.88 0.75
N ARG A 135 16.24 -1.57 0.64
CA ARG A 135 16.88 -0.76 1.69
C ARG A 135 15.92 0.12 2.48
N ASP A 136 14.65 0.22 2.06
CA ASP A 136 13.62 1.05 2.69
C ASP A 136 12.91 0.28 3.82
N ILE A 137 13.04 0.78 5.06
CA ILE A 137 12.39 0.18 6.23
C ILE A 137 10.86 0.20 6.11
N SER A 138 10.28 1.19 5.43
CA SER A 138 8.83 1.28 5.24
C SER A 138 8.32 0.12 4.39
N GLN A 139 9.10 -0.31 3.38
CA GLN A 139 8.77 -1.47 2.55
C GLN A 139 8.97 -2.78 3.30
N ALA A 140 10.03 -2.89 4.12
CA ALA A 140 10.24 -4.07 4.97
C ALA A 140 9.10 -4.20 5.99
N ASN A 141 8.73 -3.12 6.68
CA ASN A 141 7.60 -3.09 7.60
C ASN A 141 6.29 -3.45 6.91
N PHE A 142 6.07 -2.92 5.69
CA PHE A 142 4.92 -3.26 4.88
C PHE A 142 4.86 -4.77 4.59
N LEU A 143 5.95 -5.39 4.12
CA LEU A 143 6.01 -6.84 3.87
C LEU A 143 5.68 -7.65 5.12
N ASN A 144 6.30 -7.34 6.26
CA ASN A 144 6.08 -8.08 7.50
C ASN A 144 4.65 -7.92 8.01
N GLN A 145 4.06 -6.72 7.89
CA GLN A 145 2.66 -6.51 8.21
C GLN A 145 1.74 -7.33 7.30
N ARG A 146 2.01 -7.37 5.99
CA ARG A 146 1.24 -8.15 5.00
C ARG A 146 1.31 -9.64 5.26
N LEU A 147 2.50 -10.15 5.58
CA LEU A 147 2.69 -11.54 5.98
C LEU A 147 1.89 -11.90 7.22
N TYR A 148 1.93 -11.05 8.25
CA TYR A 148 1.09 -11.24 9.43
C TYR A 148 -0.40 -11.26 9.08
N ASP A 149 -0.87 -10.32 8.25
CA ASP A 149 -2.28 -10.24 7.85
C ASP A 149 -2.74 -11.50 7.09
N ARG A 150 -1.87 -12.03 6.23
CA ARG A 150 -2.12 -13.24 5.45
C ARG A 150 -2.06 -14.50 6.30
N LEU A 151 -1.27 -14.51 7.37
CA LEU A 151 -0.95 -15.68 8.20
C LEU A 151 -1.46 -15.51 9.64
N SER A 152 -2.55 -14.76 9.84
CA SER A 152 -3.25 -14.66 11.11
C SER A 152 -4.76 -14.56 10.90
N VAL A 153 -5.53 -14.69 11.98
CA VAL A 153 -6.97 -14.45 12.01
C VAL A 153 -7.20 -13.13 12.73
N ARG A 154 -7.55 -12.09 11.98
CA ARG A 154 -7.72 -10.70 12.44
C ARG A 154 -9.16 -10.25 12.43
N THR A 155 -9.96 -10.75 11.49
CA THR A 155 -11.34 -10.30 11.28
C THR A 155 -12.31 -11.47 11.24
N PRO A 156 -13.63 -11.24 11.47
CA PRO A 156 -14.65 -12.28 11.31
C PRO A 156 -14.79 -12.83 9.88
N ARG A 157 -14.16 -12.19 8.88
CA ARG A 157 -14.15 -12.67 7.48
C ARG A 157 -13.03 -13.66 7.21
N ASP A 158 -12.06 -13.76 8.12
CA ASP A 158 -10.88 -14.59 7.89
C ASP A 158 -11.21 -16.05 8.14
N THR A 159 -10.98 -16.89 7.13
CA THR A 159 -11.15 -18.34 7.24
C THR A 159 -9.87 -18.97 7.77
N ILE A 160 -9.95 -19.63 8.94
CA ILE A 160 -8.78 -20.28 9.55
C ILE A 160 -8.16 -21.37 8.66
N ASN A 161 -9.00 -22.08 7.89
CA ASN A 161 -8.57 -23.17 7.02
C ASN A 161 -7.76 -22.71 5.80
N ASP A 162 -7.81 -21.41 5.47
CA ASP A 162 -7.05 -20.83 4.35
C ASP A 162 -5.64 -20.38 4.79
N LYS A 163 -5.32 -20.53 6.09
CA LYS A 163 -4.06 -20.10 6.70
C LYS A 163 -3.14 -21.31 6.85
N PRO A 164 -2.03 -21.42 6.10
CA PRO A 164 -1.12 -22.57 6.22
C PRO A 164 -0.37 -22.59 7.55
N LEU A 165 -0.19 -21.41 8.15
CA LEU A 165 0.46 -21.20 9.44
C LEU A 165 -0.17 -19.96 10.10
N ILE A 166 -0.25 -19.98 11.43
CA ILE A 166 -0.58 -18.81 12.24
C ILE A 166 0.69 -18.25 12.87
N ILE A 167 1.04 -17.01 12.54
CA ILE A 167 2.20 -16.29 13.09
C ILE A 167 1.78 -15.09 13.93
N ASN A 168 2.64 -14.70 14.86
CA ASN A 168 2.46 -13.51 15.67
C ASN A 168 3.27 -12.33 15.11
N ARG A 169 2.81 -11.11 15.38
CA ARG A 169 3.51 -9.86 15.07
C ARG A 169 4.00 -9.18 16.34
N THR A 170 5.17 -8.58 16.28
CA THR A 170 5.65 -7.61 17.26
C THR A 170 6.26 -6.39 16.57
N GLU A 171 6.55 -5.34 17.33
CA GLU A 171 7.21 -4.13 16.85
C GLU A 171 8.40 -3.81 17.76
N PHE A 172 9.60 -3.86 17.20
CA PHE A 172 10.81 -3.45 17.86
C PHE A 172 10.96 -1.94 17.71
N LYS A 173 10.68 -1.22 18.80
CA LYS A 173 10.86 0.24 18.85
C LYS A 173 12.32 0.58 19.06
N GLN A 174 12.85 1.51 18.26
CA GLN A 174 14.25 1.92 18.35
C GLN A 174 14.62 2.40 19.77
N ASN A 175 13.75 3.18 20.41
CA ASN A 175 14.01 3.69 21.76
C ASN A 175 14.09 2.58 22.85
N ALA A 176 13.46 1.42 22.61
CA ALA A 176 13.46 0.29 23.52
C ALA A 176 14.61 -0.69 23.23
N TYR A 177 14.82 -1.02 21.96
CA TYR A 177 15.79 -2.05 21.54
C TYR A 177 17.18 -1.50 21.18
N LYS A 178 17.31 -0.18 20.97
CA LYS A 178 18.58 0.52 20.79
C LYS A 178 19.48 -0.17 19.75
N ASP A 179 20.76 -0.34 20.06
CA ASP A 179 21.78 -0.89 19.16
C ASP A 179 21.48 -2.33 18.72
N THR A 180 20.72 -3.10 19.50
CA THR A 180 20.26 -4.43 19.07
C THR A 180 19.39 -4.33 17.83
N LEU A 181 18.50 -3.33 17.77
CA LEU A 181 17.68 -3.11 16.58
C LEU A 181 18.49 -2.55 15.42
N THR A 182 19.45 -1.66 15.70
CA THR A 182 20.39 -1.14 14.68
C THR A 182 21.15 -2.29 14.00
N SER A 183 21.66 -3.24 14.79
CA SER A 183 22.34 -4.44 14.28
C SER A 183 21.40 -5.33 13.46
N LEU A 184 20.16 -5.53 13.90
CA LEU A 184 19.16 -6.31 13.15
C LEU A 184 18.83 -5.65 11.80
N LYS A 185 18.60 -4.33 11.76
CA LYS A 185 18.35 -3.57 10.53
C LYS A 185 19.52 -3.70 9.54
N SER A 186 20.76 -3.65 10.04
CA SER A 186 21.95 -3.86 9.21
C SER A 186 22.00 -5.27 8.62
N ARG A 187 21.73 -6.31 9.42
CA ARG A 187 21.66 -7.71 8.96
C ARG A 187 20.54 -7.96 7.94
N MET A 188 19.50 -7.14 7.96
CA MET A 188 18.43 -7.15 6.96
C MET A 188 18.79 -6.42 5.66
N HIS A 189 19.99 -5.84 5.55
CA HIS A 189 20.43 -5.00 4.42
C HIS A 189 19.67 -3.67 4.30
N LEU A 190 19.05 -3.19 5.38
CA LEU A 190 18.40 -1.88 5.37
C LEU A 190 19.44 -0.75 5.42
N ASP A 191 19.05 0.42 4.92
CA ASP A 191 19.88 1.62 5.05
C ASP A 191 19.77 2.21 6.47
N VAL A 192 20.68 1.78 7.35
CA VAL A 192 20.65 2.09 8.78
C VAL A 192 20.68 3.60 9.06
N GLU A 193 21.38 4.38 8.24
CA GLU A 193 21.48 5.83 8.42
C GLU A 193 20.13 6.53 8.18
N SER A 194 19.39 6.14 7.12
CA SER A 194 18.09 6.74 6.83
C SER A 194 16.97 6.26 7.76
N CYS A 195 17.10 5.09 8.38
CA CYS A 195 16.08 4.52 9.26
C CYS A 195 16.49 4.42 10.74
N LYS A 196 17.46 5.23 11.18
CA LYS A 196 18.06 5.13 12.52
C LYS A 196 17.03 5.17 13.64
N GLU A 197 16.04 6.06 13.56
CA GLU A 197 15.01 6.27 14.59
C GLU A 197 13.74 5.41 14.39
N ASP A 198 13.62 4.75 13.24
CA ASP A 198 12.38 4.05 12.88
C ASP A 198 12.20 2.74 13.64
N SER A 199 10.95 2.35 13.85
CA SER A 199 10.62 1.04 14.44
C SER A 199 10.54 -0.04 13.36
N LEU A 200 10.78 -1.30 13.74
CA LEU A 200 10.76 -2.44 12.82
C LEU A 200 9.66 -3.43 13.22
N ILE A 201 8.81 -3.78 12.27
CA ILE A 201 7.80 -4.82 12.42
C ILE A 201 8.48 -6.17 12.23
N ALA A 202 8.35 -7.04 13.21
CA ALA A 202 8.91 -8.39 13.21
C ALA A 202 7.81 -9.44 13.36
N LEU A 203 8.10 -10.64 12.90
CA LEU A 203 7.27 -11.82 13.01
C LEU A 203 7.81 -12.74 14.10
N SER A 204 6.95 -13.55 14.68
CA SER A 204 7.36 -14.57 15.64
C SER A 204 6.50 -15.81 15.59
N ASN A 205 7.10 -16.96 15.88
CA ASN A 205 6.40 -18.20 16.14
C ASN A 205 6.68 -18.67 17.56
N VAL A 206 5.63 -19.11 18.25
CA VAL A 206 5.73 -19.74 19.57
C VAL A 206 5.44 -21.23 19.41
N SER A 207 6.44 -22.06 19.65
CA SER A 207 6.36 -23.50 19.45
C SER A 207 6.02 -24.24 20.75
N MET A 208 4.75 -24.29 21.13
CA MET A 208 4.31 -25.06 22.32
C MET A 208 3.82 -26.48 21.97
N SER A 209 3.73 -26.82 20.69
CA SER A 209 3.20 -28.11 20.28
C SER A 209 4.29 -29.18 20.29
N PRO A 210 4.09 -30.31 20.99
CA PRO A 210 5.02 -31.44 20.96
C PRO A 210 4.79 -32.37 19.75
N PHE A 211 3.76 -32.11 18.95
CA PHE A 211 3.29 -32.98 17.86
C PHE A 211 3.90 -32.72 16.46
N PRO A 212 4.42 -31.53 16.09
CA PRO A 212 4.78 -31.23 14.70
C PRO A 212 6.26 -31.53 14.46
N THR A 213 6.69 -32.78 14.59
CA THR A 213 8.11 -33.14 14.39
C THR A 213 8.36 -34.10 13.23
N ALA A 214 7.32 -34.67 12.61
CA ALA A 214 7.46 -35.46 11.40
C ALA A 214 7.81 -34.56 10.20
N GLY A 215 8.96 -34.81 9.57
CA GLY A 215 9.62 -33.87 8.65
C GLY A 215 8.74 -33.35 7.51
N SER A 216 7.84 -34.18 6.96
CA SER A 216 6.97 -33.78 5.85
C SER A 216 5.94 -32.69 6.21
N PHE A 217 5.42 -32.69 7.44
CA PHE A 217 4.41 -31.70 7.86
C PHE A 217 5.02 -30.30 7.99
N LEU A 218 6.13 -30.17 8.72
CA LEU A 218 6.83 -28.89 8.85
C LEU A 218 7.34 -28.40 7.49
N GLN A 219 7.88 -29.30 6.67
CA GLN A 219 8.35 -28.94 5.34
C GLN A 219 7.22 -28.36 4.46
N GLY A 220 6.04 -29.00 4.47
CA GLY A 220 4.86 -28.49 3.75
C GLY A 220 4.45 -27.11 4.23
N MET A 221 4.31 -26.94 5.54
CA MET A 221 3.95 -25.65 6.16
C MET A 221 4.94 -24.53 5.82
N MET A 222 6.24 -24.82 5.83
CA MET A 222 7.29 -23.84 5.52
C MET A 222 7.36 -23.51 4.02
N LYS A 223 7.04 -24.49 3.16
CA LYS A 223 6.86 -24.26 1.72
C LYS A 223 5.68 -23.31 1.48
N ASP A 224 4.57 -23.52 2.16
CA ASP A 224 3.39 -22.66 2.03
C ASP A 224 3.66 -21.24 2.56
N PHE A 225 4.37 -21.10 3.68
CA PHE A 225 4.84 -19.80 4.16
C PHE A 225 5.65 -19.07 3.09
N ARG A 226 6.62 -19.76 2.47
CA ARG A 226 7.43 -19.19 1.39
C ARG A 226 6.56 -18.74 0.22
N THR A 227 5.61 -19.56 -0.21
CA THR A 227 4.67 -19.18 -1.29
C THR A 227 3.92 -17.91 -0.94
N VAL A 228 3.37 -17.79 0.27
CA VAL A 228 2.69 -16.58 0.73
C VAL A 228 3.64 -15.38 0.73
N ALA A 229 4.89 -15.56 1.16
CA ALA A 229 5.88 -14.49 1.18
C ALA A 229 6.24 -13.98 -0.22
N GLU A 230 6.47 -14.87 -1.19
CA GLU A 230 6.76 -14.49 -2.57
C GLU A 230 5.56 -13.81 -3.25
N GLU A 231 4.33 -14.24 -2.94
CA GLU A 231 3.11 -13.55 -3.37
C GLU A 231 3.03 -12.12 -2.82
N GLU A 232 3.37 -11.90 -1.53
CA GLU A 232 3.37 -10.56 -0.94
C GLU A 232 4.53 -9.68 -1.41
N ILE A 233 5.69 -10.27 -1.69
CA ILE A 233 6.82 -9.56 -2.30
C ILE A 233 6.43 -9.00 -3.68
N THR A 234 5.62 -9.72 -4.45
CA THR A 234 5.07 -9.19 -5.71
C THR A 234 4.29 -7.89 -5.50
N ASN A 235 3.50 -7.79 -4.41
CA ASN A 235 2.79 -6.55 -4.06
C ASN A 235 3.73 -5.44 -3.61
N CYS A 236 4.86 -5.76 -2.95
CA CYS A 236 5.89 -4.79 -2.63
C CYS A 236 6.47 -4.15 -3.91
N PHE A 237 6.68 -4.92 -4.99
CA PHE A 237 7.17 -4.37 -6.25
C PHE A 237 6.21 -3.39 -6.91
N VAL A 238 4.91 -3.69 -6.91
CA VAL A 238 3.87 -2.75 -7.35
C VAL A 238 3.97 -1.42 -6.60
N ARG A 239 4.34 -1.48 -5.31
CA ARG A 239 4.46 -0.32 -4.43
C ARG A 239 5.76 0.46 -4.64
N SER A 240 6.88 -0.23 -4.87
CA SER A 240 8.23 0.37 -4.83
C SER A 240 8.84 0.69 -6.18
N GLU A 241 8.49 -0.05 -7.25
CA GLU A 241 9.10 0.15 -8.56
C GLU A 241 8.36 1.17 -9.39
N GLU A 242 9.12 2.01 -10.09
CA GLU A 242 8.57 2.86 -11.13
C GLU A 242 8.41 2.04 -12.42
N ARG A 243 7.18 2.02 -12.95
CA ARG A 243 6.81 1.34 -14.18
C ARG A 243 5.89 2.25 -15.02
N PRO A 244 5.85 2.07 -16.34
CA PRO A 244 4.81 2.69 -17.16
C PRO A 244 3.41 2.36 -16.61
N ALA A 245 2.47 3.32 -16.65
CA ALA A 245 1.14 3.13 -16.09
C ALA A 245 0.10 4.05 -16.73
N VAL A 246 -1.18 3.85 -16.38
CA VAL A 246 -2.23 4.83 -16.68
C VAL A 246 -2.19 5.94 -15.64
N HIS A 247 -1.95 7.16 -16.11
CA HIS A 247 -1.93 8.36 -15.28
C HIS A 247 -3.30 9.05 -15.35
N SER A 248 -3.83 9.40 -14.18
CA SER A 248 -5.22 9.86 -14.03
C SER A 248 -5.25 11.24 -13.39
N PHE A 249 -6.13 12.10 -13.89
CA PHE A 249 -6.30 13.48 -13.46
C PHE A 249 -7.79 13.80 -13.32
N ILE A 250 -8.13 14.78 -12.51
CA ILE A 250 -9.40 15.52 -12.65
C ILE A 250 -9.15 16.78 -13.49
N ILE A 251 -10.21 17.28 -14.11
CA ILE A 251 -10.15 18.53 -14.88
C ILE A 251 -10.85 19.68 -14.15
N HIS A 252 -10.16 20.81 -14.03
CA HIS A 252 -10.69 22.10 -13.61
C HIS A 252 -10.76 23.07 -14.78
N GLY A 253 -11.74 23.97 -14.76
CA GLY A 253 -11.90 24.99 -15.80
C GLY A 253 -12.53 24.50 -17.11
N LEU A 254 -13.40 23.47 -17.07
CA LEU A 254 -14.07 22.93 -18.27
C LEU A 254 -14.90 23.96 -19.07
N GLN A 255 -15.41 24.98 -18.38
CA GLN A 255 -16.19 26.09 -18.96
C GLN A 255 -15.39 27.40 -19.01
N SER A 256 -14.10 27.30 -18.69
CA SER A 256 -13.18 28.42 -18.52
C SER A 256 -12.26 28.57 -19.73
N GLU A 257 -11.59 29.70 -19.86
CA GLU A 257 -10.61 29.90 -20.94
C GLU A 257 -9.35 29.04 -20.73
N ARG A 258 -9.01 28.73 -19.47
CA ARG A 258 -7.84 27.94 -19.09
C ARG A 258 -8.27 26.66 -18.41
N GLN A 259 -7.69 25.53 -18.84
CA GLN A 259 -7.94 24.24 -18.24
C GLN A 259 -6.75 23.78 -17.42
N PHE A 260 -7.06 23.15 -16.28
CA PHE A 260 -6.05 22.58 -15.40
C PHE A 260 -6.33 21.10 -15.16
N LEU A 261 -5.28 20.29 -15.17
CA LEU A 261 -5.33 18.88 -14.77
C LEU A 261 -4.71 18.74 -13.39
N VAL A 262 -5.48 18.25 -12.44
CA VAL A 262 -5.00 17.91 -11.09
C VAL A 262 -4.82 16.42 -11.04
N TYR A 263 -3.59 15.96 -10.78
CA TYR A 263 -3.29 14.54 -10.74
C TYR A 263 -4.01 13.85 -9.59
N LEU A 264 -4.26 12.54 -9.75
CA LEU A 264 -4.83 11.68 -8.72
C LEU A 264 -3.71 10.85 -8.09
N PRO A 265 -3.03 11.37 -7.04
CA PRO A 265 -1.88 10.75 -6.44
C PRO A 265 -2.22 9.61 -5.49
N MET A 266 -1.18 8.86 -5.12
CA MET A 266 -1.21 7.88 -4.03
C MET A 266 0.08 7.97 -3.24
N PHE A 267 0.03 7.91 -1.91
CA PHE A 267 1.25 7.97 -1.07
C PHE A 267 2.15 6.75 -1.18
N HIS A 268 1.62 5.70 -1.76
CA HIS A 268 2.04 4.35 -1.46
C HIS A 268 2.56 3.64 -2.70
N VAL A 269 1.96 3.87 -3.87
CA VAL A 269 2.37 3.29 -5.14
C VAL A 269 3.30 4.23 -5.90
N LYS A 270 4.58 3.83 -6.10
CA LYS A 270 5.65 4.66 -6.67
C LYS A 270 5.23 5.46 -7.91
N ASN A 271 4.53 4.82 -8.85
CA ASN A 271 4.02 5.44 -10.09
C ASN A 271 3.09 6.67 -9.86
N HIS A 272 2.50 6.76 -8.68
CA HIS A 272 1.51 7.78 -8.33
C HIS A 272 1.93 8.65 -7.13
N LYS A 273 3.17 8.53 -6.63
CA LYS A 273 3.72 9.31 -5.51
C LYS A 273 4.13 10.73 -5.89
N ARG A 274 3.20 11.51 -6.46
CA ARG A 274 3.49 12.88 -6.90
C ARG A 274 2.25 13.75 -6.81
N GLN A 275 2.33 14.89 -6.14
CA GLN A 275 1.30 15.91 -6.24
C GLN A 275 1.62 16.81 -7.45
N LEU A 276 0.68 16.92 -8.38
CA LEU A 276 0.91 17.58 -9.66
C LEU A 276 -0.34 18.34 -10.12
N ILE A 277 -0.14 19.57 -10.55
CA ILE A 277 -1.15 20.42 -11.20
C ILE A 277 -0.55 20.95 -12.51
N LEU A 278 -1.21 20.64 -13.62
CA LEU A 278 -0.80 21.06 -14.95
C LEU A 278 -1.79 22.08 -15.49
N GLU A 279 -1.28 23.14 -16.09
CA GLU A 279 -2.06 23.95 -17.03
C GLU A 279 -1.91 23.36 -18.42
N VAL A 280 -3.03 23.17 -19.12
CA VAL A 280 -3.08 22.45 -20.39
C VAL A 280 -3.92 23.16 -21.42
N VAL A 281 -3.69 22.79 -22.69
CA VAL A 281 -4.56 23.12 -23.81
C VAL A 281 -5.16 21.85 -24.39
N MET A 282 -6.45 21.93 -24.68
CA MET A 282 -7.21 20.98 -25.48
C MET A 282 -7.86 21.73 -26.64
N GLU A 283 -8.11 21.01 -27.74
CA GLU A 283 -8.82 21.61 -28.88
C GLU A 283 -10.27 21.95 -28.51
N ASP A 284 -10.77 23.11 -28.96
CA ASP A 284 -12.13 23.61 -28.68
C ASP A 284 -13.23 22.61 -29.04
N ALA A 285 -13.03 21.83 -30.12
CA ALA A 285 -13.96 20.79 -30.53
C ALA A 285 -14.12 19.69 -29.45
N ASN A 286 -13.03 19.33 -28.76
CA ASN A 286 -13.07 18.36 -27.67
C ASN A 286 -13.76 18.94 -26.43
N LEU A 287 -13.45 20.19 -26.06
CA LEU A 287 -14.12 20.87 -24.94
C LEU A 287 -15.62 20.99 -25.16
N LYS A 288 -16.03 21.37 -26.38
CA LYS A 288 -17.44 21.45 -26.77
C LYS A 288 -18.12 20.10 -26.68
N ALA A 289 -17.52 19.04 -27.23
CA ALA A 289 -18.07 17.70 -27.17
C ALA A 289 -18.21 17.17 -25.73
N ILE A 290 -17.23 17.45 -24.87
CA ILE A 290 -17.28 17.09 -23.44
C ILE A 290 -18.45 17.82 -22.76
N ASN A 291 -18.55 19.14 -22.92
CA ASN A 291 -19.61 19.94 -22.32
C ASN A 291 -21.01 19.54 -22.83
N GLU A 292 -21.17 19.26 -24.13
CA GLU A 292 -22.44 18.79 -24.70
C GLU A 292 -22.87 17.43 -24.13
N ARG A 293 -21.95 16.49 -23.98
CA ARG A 293 -22.24 15.16 -23.42
C ARG A 293 -22.45 15.19 -21.90
N LEU A 294 -21.74 16.07 -21.20
CA LEU A 294 -21.91 16.29 -19.77
C LEU A 294 -23.26 16.96 -19.45
N GLY A 295 -23.70 17.87 -20.33
CA GLY A 295 -24.94 18.61 -20.17
C GLY A 295 -24.95 19.45 -18.89
N SER A 296 -26.04 19.36 -18.12
CA SER A 296 -26.19 20.07 -16.84
C SER A 296 -25.77 19.24 -15.61
N LYS A 297 -25.08 18.11 -15.80
CA LYS A 297 -24.71 17.23 -14.69
C LYS A 297 -23.59 17.86 -13.88
N SER A 298 -23.77 17.94 -12.56
CA SER A 298 -22.70 18.27 -11.62
C SER A 298 -22.00 16.98 -11.18
N THR A 299 -20.93 16.61 -11.88
CA THR A 299 -20.11 15.43 -11.58
C THR A 299 -18.65 15.70 -11.88
N VAL A 300 -17.76 15.06 -11.12
CA VAL A 300 -16.32 15.09 -11.39
C VAL A 300 -16.06 14.50 -12.77
N VAL A 301 -15.22 15.17 -13.55
CA VAL A 301 -14.75 14.69 -14.85
C VAL A 301 -13.28 14.32 -14.71
N THR A 302 -12.91 13.14 -15.22
CA THR A 302 -11.53 12.64 -15.12
C THR A 302 -10.92 12.44 -16.50
N VAL A 303 -9.60 12.56 -16.54
CA VAL A 303 -8.76 12.43 -17.72
C VAL A 303 -7.74 11.34 -17.45
N HIS A 304 -7.63 10.37 -18.36
CA HIS A 304 -6.72 9.24 -18.21
C HIS A 304 -5.86 9.11 -19.47
N THR A 305 -4.55 8.90 -19.31
CA THR A 305 -3.65 8.70 -20.46
C THR A 305 -4.11 7.52 -21.31
N GLY A 306 -4.26 7.76 -22.61
CA GLY A 306 -4.70 6.77 -23.58
C GLY A 306 -3.56 5.83 -23.99
N PHE A 307 -3.93 4.62 -24.37
CA PHE A 307 -3.05 3.58 -24.89
C PHE A 307 -3.85 2.67 -25.83
N GLN A 308 -3.17 2.08 -26.82
CA GLN A 308 -3.72 1.02 -27.68
C GLN A 308 -3.05 -0.32 -27.37
N SER A 309 -1.79 -0.28 -26.96
CA SER A 309 -0.98 -1.41 -26.51
C SER A 309 -0.38 -1.14 -25.13
N ILE A 310 0.04 -2.20 -24.43
CA ILE A 310 0.77 -2.05 -23.15
C ILE A 310 2.11 -1.32 -23.34
N ALA A 311 2.73 -1.44 -24.51
CA ALA A 311 3.98 -0.75 -24.85
C ALA A 311 3.81 0.78 -25.02
N ASP A 312 2.58 1.27 -25.21
CA ASP A 312 2.30 2.71 -25.34
C ASP A 312 2.29 3.42 -23.98
N LEU A 313 2.19 2.66 -22.88
CA LEU A 313 2.20 3.22 -21.54
C LEU A 313 3.53 3.90 -21.28
N LYS A 314 3.48 5.00 -20.54
CA LYS A 314 4.65 5.81 -20.19
C LYS A 314 4.71 6.01 -18.69
N THR A 315 5.89 6.32 -18.18
CA THR A 315 6.03 6.86 -16.82
C THR A 315 5.55 8.31 -16.80
N LEU A 316 5.23 8.83 -15.62
CA LEU A 316 4.77 10.22 -15.46
C LEU A 316 5.86 11.20 -15.92
N ASP A 317 7.12 10.95 -15.56
CA ASP A 317 8.24 11.79 -15.99
C ASP A 317 8.38 11.83 -17.52
N LYS A 318 8.16 10.69 -18.19
CA LYS A 318 8.21 10.65 -19.64
C LYS A 318 7.10 11.50 -20.27
N ILE A 319 5.88 11.44 -19.74
CA ILE A 319 4.76 12.29 -20.19
C ILE A 319 5.08 13.77 -19.98
N LEU A 320 5.58 14.12 -18.80
CA LEU A 320 5.92 15.50 -18.46
C LEU A 320 7.06 16.07 -19.31
N ASN A 321 8.00 15.23 -19.72
CA ASN A 321 9.12 15.60 -20.59
C ASN A 321 8.72 15.69 -22.07
N ASP A 322 7.83 14.81 -22.53
CA ASP A 322 7.28 14.88 -23.89
C ASP A 322 6.41 16.13 -24.08
N GLY A 323 5.82 16.66 -23.00
CA GLY A 323 5.05 17.92 -23.01
C GLY A 323 3.67 17.80 -23.64
N GLU A 324 3.31 16.64 -24.18
CA GLU A 324 1.98 16.33 -24.70
C GLU A 324 1.69 14.82 -24.59
N PHE A 325 0.41 14.48 -24.52
CA PHE A 325 -0.05 13.10 -24.49
C PHE A 325 -1.49 12.96 -25.02
N MET A 326 -1.85 11.75 -25.41
CA MET A 326 -3.21 11.38 -25.77
C MET A 326 -3.97 10.92 -24.53
N ALA A 327 -5.24 11.28 -24.42
CA ALA A 327 -6.05 10.96 -23.26
C ALA A 327 -7.50 10.58 -23.63
N ASN A 328 -8.14 9.87 -22.71
CA ASN A 328 -9.57 9.61 -22.72
C ASN A 328 -10.20 10.33 -21.52
N VAL A 329 -11.35 10.95 -21.75
CA VAL A 329 -12.08 11.77 -20.77
C VAL A 329 -13.37 11.07 -20.37
N TYR A 330 -13.67 10.99 -19.08
CA TYR A 330 -14.80 10.22 -18.55
C TYR A 330 -15.66 11.02 -17.57
N GLU A 331 -16.94 10.63 -17.49
CA GLU A 331 -17.85 11.07 -16.43
C GLU A 331 -17.56 10.27 -15.14
N GLY A 332 -16.84 10.89 -14.21
CA GLY A 332 -16.24 10.20 -13.07
C GLY A 332 -15.22 9.14 -13.49
N TYR A 333 -14.96 8.17 -12.62
CA TYR A 333 -13.94 7.15 -12.86
C TYR A 333 -14.44 6.05 -13.80
N PRO A 334 -13.67 5.67 -14.83
CA PRO A 334 -13.98 4.47 -15.61
C PRO A 334 -13.76 3.22 -14.75
N THR A 335 -14.52 2.16 -15.00
CA THR A 335 -14.25 0.85 -14.37
C THR A 335 -13.22 0.05 -15.16
N ILE A 336 -13.24 0.17 -16.49
CA ILE A 336 -12.30 -0.49 -17.40
C ILE A 336 -11.89 0.54 -18.46
N TYR A 337 -10.59 0.81 -18.57
CA TYR A 337 -10.09 1.78 -19.55
C TYR A 337 -10.35 1.28 -20.98
N GLY A 338 -10.71 2.21 -21.88
CA GLY A 338 -11.04 1.92 -23.28
C GLY A 338 -12.39 1.22 -23.53
N VAL A 339 -12.96 0.54 -22.52
CA VAL A 339 -14.25 -0.18 -22.62
C VAL A 339 -15.41 0.61 -22.03
N THR A 340 -15.18 1.31 -20.91
CA THR A 340 -16.18 2.26 -20.39
C THR A 340 -16.41 3.38 -21.42
N ALA A 341 -17.66 3.80 -21.60
CA ALA A 341 -17.99 4.89 -22.51
C ALA A 341 -17.32 6.21 -22.05
N SER A 342 -16.58 6.85 -22.94
CA SER A 342 -15.90 8.12 -22.68
C SER A 342 -16.71 9.32 -23.16
N LEU A 343 -16.57 10.45 -22.47
CA LEU A 343 -17.05 11.76 -22.91
C LEU A 343 -16.27 12.22 -24.14
N ALA A 344 -14.97 11.96 -24.19
CA ALA A 344 -14.15 12.14 -25.38
C ALA A 344 -13.02 11.11 -25.39
N SER A 345 -12.65 10.61 -26.56
CA SER A 345 -11.58 9.63 -26.76
C SER A 345 -10.48 10.21 -27.62
N SER A 346 -9.23 9.81 -27.38
CA SER A 346 -8.07 10.26 -28.15
C SER A 346 -7.96 11.79 -28.20
N VAL A 347 -8.15 12.44 -27.06
CA VAL A 347 -7.97 13.89 -26.91
C VAL A 347 -6.48 14.16 -26.79
N LYS A 348 -5.94 15.00 -27.69
CA LYS A 348 -4.57 15.49 -27.58
C LYS A 348 -4.50 16.59 -26.51
N ILE A 349 -3.65 16.39 -25.51
CA ILE A 349 -3.44 17.34 -24.41
C ILE A 349 -2.02 17.87 -24.50
N LYS A 350 -1.86 19.19 -24.56
CA LYS A 350 -0.57 19.87 -24.53
C LYS A 350 -0.35 20.54 -23.19
N ILE A 351 0.77 20.25 -22.54
CA ILE A 351 1.16 20.85 -21.26
C ILE A 351 1.76 22.23 -21.54
N GLN A 352 1.15 23.27 -20.96
CA GLN A 352 1.69 24.63 -21.04
C GLN A 352 2.59 24.94 -19.85
N LYS A 353 2.16 24.59 -18.64
CA LYS A 353 2.84 24.94 -17.40
C LYS A 353 2.63 23.88 -16.33
N ARG A 354 3.66 23.63 -15.53
CA ARG A 354 3.56 22.85 -14.29
C ARG A 354 3.33 23.85 -13.14
N VAL A 355 2.09 23.92 -12.64
CA VAL A 355 1.70 24.83 -11.55
C VAL A 355 2.19 24.30 -10.22
N VAL A 356 2.03 22.99 -10.00
CA VAL A 356 2.57 22.24 -8.85
C VAL A 356 3.22 20.98 -9.40
N ASP A 357 4.38 20.63 -8.87
CA ASP A 357 5.12 19.42 -9.23
C ASP A 357 5.99 18.98 -8.05
N LYS A 358 5.48 18.07 -7.21
CA LYS A 358 6.17 17.63 -5.99
C LYS A 358 6.10 16.12 -5.78
N PRO A 359 7.21 15.45 -5.42
CA PRO A 359 7.15 14.07 -4.98
C PRO A 359 6.47 13.97 -3.61
N LEU A 360 5.69 12.91 -3.42
CA LEU A 360 5.18 12.52 -2.10
C LEU A 360 6.23 11.63 -1.42
N ALA A 361 7.30 12.24 -0.89
CA ALA A 361 8.37 11.53 -0.19
C ALA A 361 7.94 11.15 1.24
N SER A 362 8.49 10.05 1.78
CA SER A 362 8.26 9.60 3.17
C SER A 362 8.99 10.45 4.22
N SER A 363 10.10 11.10 3.86
CA SER A 363 10.98 11.84 4.78
C SER A 363 10.52 13.28 5.08
N SER A 364 9.63 13.86 4.25
CA SER A 364 9.04 15.18 4.49
C SER A 364 7.84 15.17 5.46
N GLN A 365 7.51 14.02 6.05
CA GLN A 365 6.20 13.72 6.64
C GLN A 365 6.16 13.60 8.18
N ALA A 366 7.02 14.30 8.92
CA ALA A 366 7.09 14.08 10.37
C ALA A 366 5.74 14.42 11.09
N LYS A 367 5.08 15.52 10.70
CA LYS A 367 3.85 16.01 11.35
C LYS A 367 2.91 16.66 10.34
N TYR A 368 1.60 16.46 10.54
CA TYR A 368 0.58 17.24 9.85
C TYR A 368 0.69 18.72 10.22
N PRO A 369 0.36 19.63 9.29
CA PRO A 369 0.34 21.07 9.57
C PRO A 369 -0.75 21.41 10.61
N SER A 370 -0.55 22.53 11.29
CA SER A 370 -1.51 23.02 12.29
C SER A 370 -2.77 23.60 11.67
N GLN A 371 -2.69 24.10 10.44
CA GLN A 371 -3.82 24.57 9.64
C GLN A 371 -3.78 23.87 8.30
N MET A 372 -4.94 23.60 7.71
CA MET A 372 -5.05 22.87 6.46
C MET A 372 -4.63 23.76 5.26
N PRO A 373 -3.54 23.44 4.54
CA PRO A 373 -3.02 24.25 3.45
C PRO A 373 -3.58 23.84 2.08
N PHE A 374 -3.87 24.80 1.22
CA PHE A 374 -4.29 24.60 -0.16
C PHE A 374 -3.45 25.45 -1.10
N VAL A 375 -3.15 24.92 -2.28
CA VAL A 375 -2.68 25.73 -3.41
C VAL A 375 -3.88 26.33 -4.10
N MET A 376 -3.92 27.65 -4.23
CA MET A 376 -4.90 28.38 -5.01
C MET A 376 -4.29 28.83 -6.34
N TYR A 377 -4.96 28.57 -7.44
CA TYR A 377 -4.46 28.82 -8.80
C TYR A 377 -5.59 29.16 -9.76
N GLY A 378 -5.26 29.68 -10.94
CA GLY A 378 -6.22 30.20 -11.91
C GLY A 378 -5.95 31.67 -12.21
N GLN A 379 -6.91 32.36 -12.85
CA GLN A 379 -6.76 33.77 -13.21
C GLN A 379 -8.10 34.51 -13.18
N GLY A 380 -8.06 35.79 -12.78
CA GLY A 380 -9.24 36.65 -12.78
C GLY A 380 -10.33 36.12 -11.84
N ASN A 381 -11.50 35.84 -12.40
CA ASN A 381 -12.65 35.30 -11.66
C ASN A 381 -12.68 33.76 -11.63
N GLU A 382 -11.71 33.10 -12.25
CA GLU A 382 -11.66 31.65 -12.38
C GLU A 382 -10.53 31.10 -11.50
N LEU A 383 -10.86 30.88 -10.24
CA LEU A 383 -9.92 30.34 -9.25
C LEU A 383 -10.30 28.90 -8.88
N HIS A 384 -9.28 28.16 -8.48
CA HIS A 384 -9.35 26.76 -8.07
C HIS A 384 -8.48 26.56 -6.83
N ILE A 385 -8.80 25.55 -6.03
CA ILE A 385 -7.97 25.14 -4.90
C ILE A 385 -7.71 23.63 -4.90
N GLU A 386 -6.53 23.24 -4.44
CA GLU A 386 -6.11 21.85 -4.24
C GLU A 386 -5.37 21.73 -2.91
N HIS A 387 -5.76 20.77 -2.06
CA HIS A 387 -5.13 20.54 -0.76
C HIS A 387 -3.67 20.11 -0.88
N VAL A 388 -2.77 20.70 -0.10
CA VAL A 388 -1.35 20.34 -0.06
C VAL A 388 -1.17 19.04 0.72
N LEU A 389 -0.74 17.99 0.03
CA LEU A 389 -0.58 16.68 0.63
C LEU A 389 0.74 16.59 1.40
N SER A 390 0.66 16.36 2.70
CA SER A 390 1.81 16.51 3.60
C SER A 390 2.27 15.19 4.22
N LYS A 391 1.34 14.31 4.58
CA LYS A 391 1.65 13.09 5.33
C LYS A 391 0.59 12.01 5.11
N SER A 392 1.01 10.76 4.90
CA SER A 392 0.07 9.63 4.86
C SER A 392 -0.30 9.14 6.27
N PRO A 393 -1.58 8.78 6.52
CA PRO A 393 -2.73 8.94 5.62
C PRO A 393 -3.17 10.41 5.49
N ASP A 394 -3.71 10.83 4.36
CA ASP A 394 -4.21 12.20 4.13
C ASP A 394 -5.55 12.20 3.38
N VAL A 395 -6.00 13.35 2.92
CA VAL A 395 -7.16 13.47 2.02
C VAL A 395 -6.84 14.40 0.85
N GLN A 396 -7.19 13.99 -0.36
CA GLN A 396 -7.19 14.87 -1.51
C GLN A 396 -8.50 15.64 -1.54
N LEU A 397 -8.40 16.96 -1.50
CA LEU A 397 -9.53 17.89 -1.49
C LEU A 397 -9.31 18.90 -2.61
N SER A 398 -10.20 18.86 -3.60
CA SER A 398 -10.12 19.71 -4.79
C SER A 398 -11.43 20.43 -5.03
N ALA A 399 -11.36 21.71 -5.36
CA ALA A 399 -12.52 22.49 -5.74
C ALA A 399 -12.22 23.43 -6.92
N SER A 400 -13.15 23.48 -7.86
CA SER A 400 -13.11 24.40 -9.00
C SER A 400 -14.10 25.56 -8.81
N CYS A 401 -13.89 26.64 -9.58
CA CYS A 401 -14.71 27.85 -9.58
C CYS A 401 -14.94 28.46 -8.19
N VAL A 402 -13.86 28.60 -7.40
CA VAL A 402 -13.94 29.28 -6.10
C VAL A 402 -13.92 30.79 -6.28
N THR A 403 -14.54 31.50 -5.35
CA THR A 403 -14.61 32.97 -5.36
C THR A 403 -14.01 33.53 -4.07
N LEU A 404 -13.35 34.68 -4.19
CA LEU A 404 -12.80 35.42 -3.05
C LEU A 404 -13.61 36.70 -2.84
N ASP A 405 -13.77 37.13 -1.59
CA ASP A 405 -14.39 38.40 -1.22
C ASP A 405 -13.47 39.62 -1.48
N LEU A 406 -12.99 39.78 -2.73
CA LEU A 406 -12.13 40.89 -3.15
C LEU A 406 -12.88 41.92 -4.02
N PRO A 407 -12.65 43.23 -3.85
CA PRO A 407 -12.76 44.18 -4.95
C PRO A 407 -11.60 43.94 -5.94
N LEU A 408 -11.91 43.74 -7.22
CA LEU A 408 -11.03 43.32 -8.34
C LEU A 408 -9.74 44.15 -8.59
N GLU A 409 -9.48 45.21 -7.83
CA GLU A 409 -8.46 46.22 -8.12
C GLU A 409 -7.06 45.89 -7.57
N ARG A 410 -6.93 44.96 -6.61
CA ARG A 410 -5.64 44.34 -6.28
C ARG A 410 -5.62 42.92 -6.82
N LYS A 411 -5.32 42.80 -8.12
CA LYS A 411 -5.04 41.51 -8.76
C LYS A 411 -3.91 40.84 -7.99
N LEU A 412 -4.23 39.78 -7.25
CA LEU A 412 -3.29 38.71 -6.99
C LEU A 412 -2.57 38.45 -8.34
N GLY A 413 -1.26 38.70 -8.41
CA GLY A 413 -0.48 38.52 -9.63
C GLY A 413 -0.62 37.11 -10.22
N ASP A 414 -0.14 36.92 -11.45
CA ASP A 414 -0.20 35.65 -12.18
C ASP A 414 0.71 34.61 -11.52
N GLY A 415 0.24 33.97 -10.45
CA GLY A 415 1.00 32.97 -9.72
C GLY A 415 0.09 32.10 -8.84
N PRO A 416 0.50 30.86 -8.54
CA PRO A 416 -0.16 30.07 -7.52
C PRO A 416 0.11 30.67 -6.13
N TRP A 417 -0.92 30.66 -5.29
CA TRP A 417 -0.90 31.15 -3.91
C TRP A 417 -1.03 29.99 -2.95
N LEU A 418 -0.47 30.13 -1.75
CA LEU A 418 -0.75 29.20 -0.67
C LEU A 418 -1.83 29.82 0.19
N VAL A 419 -2.90 29.08 0.46
CA VAL A 419 -3.96 29.51 1.37
C VAL A 419 -4.11 28.52 2.51
N THR A 420 -4.34 29.00 3.72
CA THR A 420 -4.55 28.15 4.90
C THR A 420 -5.95 28.37 5.45
N LEU A 421 -6.69 27.29 5.70
CA LEU A 421 -8.00 27.39 6.32
C LEU A 421 -7.86 27.67 7.83
N GLU A 422 -8.42 28.77 8.31
CA GLU A 422 -8.21 29.21 9.69
C GLU A 422 -8.92 28.33 10.72
N ASP A 423 -10.11 27.85 10.36
CA ASP A 423 -11.00 27.09 11.24
C ASP A 423 -10.72 25.59 11.27
N TYR A 424 -9.80 25.12 10.42
CA TYR A 424 -9.57 23.70 10.19
C TYR A 424 -8.13 23.30 10.52
N ILE A 425 -8.01 22.65 11.67
CA ILE A 425 -6.74 22.14 12.19
C ILE A 425 -6.54 20.72 11.65
N GLU A 426 -5.79 20.57 10.57
CA GLU A 426 -5.64 19.28 9.87
C GLU A 426 -5.20 18.15 10.80
N ARG A 427 -4.18 18.39 11.64
CA ARG A 427 -3.67 17.37 12.58
C ARG A 427 -4.71 16.75 13.53
N VAL A 428 -5.82 17.44 13.84
CA VAL A 428 -6.88 16.89 14.72
C VAL A 428 -8.02 16.25 13.93
N MET A 429 -8.07 16.48 12.62
CA MET A 429 -9.08 15.91 11.72
C MET A 429 -8.63 14.59 11.11
N GLN A 430 -7.32 14.33 11.08
CA GLN A 430 -6.75 13.10 10.55
C GLN A 430 -6.88 11.92 11.53
N PRO A 431 -7.08 10.68 11.03
CA PRO A 431 -7.33 10.34 9.62
C PRO A 431 -8.81 10.55 9.23
N PHE A 432 -9.05 11.01 8.00
CA PHE A 432 -10.40 11.04 7.41
C PHE A 432 -10.91 9.62 7.09
N SER A 433 -12.22 9.42 7.17
CA SER A 433 -12.86 8.13 6.91
C SER A 433 -14.34 8.27 6.56
N ASP A 434 -15.03 7.18 6.24
CA ASP A 434 -16.48 7.20 6.02
C ASP A 434 -17.28 7.63 7.26
N ALA A 435 -16.76 7.34 8.46
CA ALA A 435 -17.37 7.76 9.72
C ALA A 435 -17.08 9.23 10.04
N GLN A 436 -16.01 9.79 9.47
CA GLN A 436 -15.56 11.17 9.66
C GLN A 436 -15.10 11.76 8.31
N PRO A 437 -16.03 12.04 7.38
CA PRO A 437 -15.68 12.61 6.09
C PRO A 437 -15.37 14.11 6.23
N PRO A 438 -14.61 14.70 5.28
CA PRO A 438 -14.31 16.13 5.25
C PRO A 438 -15.53 16.95 4.76
N SER A 439 -16.60 16.97 5.56
CA SER A 439 -17.90 17.57 5.19
C SER A 439 -17.89 19.10 5.07
N PHE A 440 -16.76 19.75 5.32
CA PHE A 440 -16.62 21.20 5.21
C PHE A 440 -16.36 21.68 3.77
N LEU A 441 -15.91 20.78 2.88
CA LEU A 441 -15.62 21.11 1.49
C LEU A 441 -16.80 20.78 0.57
N THR A 442 -17.94 21.43 0.80
CA THR A 442 -19.19 21.24 0.03
C THR A 442 -19.52 22.46 -0.80
N SER A 443 -20.18 22.27 -1.95
CA SER A 443 -20.60 23.38 -2.81
C SER A 443 -21.34 24.49 -2.03
N GLY A 444 -20.96 25.75 -2.26
CA GLY A 444 -21.53 26.93 -1.60
C GLY A 444 -20.99 27.23 -0.19
N ALA A 445 -20.10 26.39 0.36
CA ALA A 445 -19.49 26.67 1.67
C ALA A 445 -18.56 27.89 1.61
N SER A 446 -18.61 28.72 2.65
CA SER A 446 -17.70 29.85 2.85
C SER A 446 -16.66 29.50 3.92
N LEU A 447 -15.40 29.61 3.57
CA LEU A 447 -14.26 29.21 4.38
C LEU A 447 -13.41 30.45 4.71
N ARG A 448 -13.06 30.61 5.99
CA ARG A 448 -12.09 31.64 6.40
C ARG A 448 -10.69 31.18 6.06
N ILE A 449 -9.97 32.00 5.32
CA ILE A 449 -8.64 31.69 4.82
C ILE A 449 -7.64 32.78 5.15
N ARG A 450 -6.37 32.40 5.22
CA ARG A 450 -5.22 33.30 5.10
C ARG A 450 -4.51 33.05 3.78
N VAL A 451 -4.16 34.12 3.07
CA VAL A 451 -3.44 34.05 1.80
C VAL A 451 -1.97 34.40 2.00
N HIS A 452 -1.10 33.54 1.50
CA HIS A 452 0.35 33.65 1.58
C HIS A 452 0.93 33.71 0.16
N SER A 453 1.89 34.61 -0.05
CA SER A 453 2.70 34.59 -1.26
C SER A 453 3.64 33.40 -1.24
N VAL A 454 3.91 32.85 -2.43
CA VAL A 454 4.74 31.67 -2.60
C VAL A 454 5.95 32.05 -3.43
N LYS A 455 7.15 31.70 -2.93
CA LYS A 455 8.38 31.96 -3.67
C LYS A 455 8.37 31.18 -5.00
N GLU A 456 8.77 31.83 -6.08
CA GLU A 456 8.85 31.20 -7.39
C GLU A 456 9.67 29.91 -7.35
N GLY A 457 9.15 28.84 -7.98
CA GLY A 457 9.76 27.51 -8.00
C GLY A 457 9.55 26.65 -6.74
N SER A 458 9.06 27.20 -5.64
CA SER A 458 8.88 26.42 -4.39
C SER A 458 7.71 25.42 -4.43
N LEU A 459 6.81 25.55 -5.40
CA LEU A 459 5.75 24.55 -5.66
C LEU A 459 6.17 23.44 -6.63
N THR A 460 7.36 23.56 -7.22
CA THR A 460 7.91 22.62 -8.21
C THR A 460 9.24 22.00 -7.78
N SER A 461 9.77 22.39 -6.61
CA SER A 461 11.00 21.85 -6.04
C SER A 461 10.73 20.86 -4.91
N GLU A 462 11.70 19.97 -4.67
CA GLU A 462 11.72 19.11 -3.48
C GLU A 462 11.92 19.96 -2.22
N GLY A 463 10.86 20.17 -1.45
CA GLY A 463 10.94 20.95 -0.20
C GLY A 463 9.58 21.43 0.31
N ALA A 464 9.57 21.82 1.59
CA ALA A 464 8.43 22.52 2.20
C ALA A 464 8.11 23.78 1.39
N VAL A 465 6.81 24.11 1.27
CA VAL A 465 6.40 25.36 0.63
C VAL A 465 6.97 26.51 1.46
N VAL A 466 7.91 27.26 0.89
CA VAL A 466 8.51 28.42 1.54
C VAL A 466 7.61 29.62 1.25
N THR A 467 6.93 30.10 2.28
CA THR A 467 6.23 31.39 2.24
C THR A 467 7.25 32.50 2.42
N ASP A 468 7.29 33.46 1.50
CA ASP A 468 7.91 34.75 1.80
C ASP A 468 6.94 35.49 2.75
N GLN A 469 7.44 36.04 3.86
CA GLN A 469 6.63 36.54 4.98
C GLN A 469 5.84 37.84 4.68
N ALA A 470 4.98 37.82 3.67
CA ALA A 470 3.91 38.80 3.54
C ALA A 470 2.58 38.07 3.70
N GLU A 471 2.05 37.98 4.93
CA GLU A 471 0.64 37.66 5.15
C GLU A 471 -0.17 38.74 4.42
N VAL A 472 -0.93 38.34 3.39
CA VAL A 472 -1.58 39.33 2.53
C VAL A 472 -2.91 39.79 3.13
N GLU A 473 -3.69 38.90 3.76
CA GLU A 473 -4.87 39.25 4.59
C GLU A 473 -5.67 38.02 5.07
N ASN A 474 -6.55 38.21 6.06
CA ASN A 474 -7.65 37.30 6.38
C ASN A 474 -8.81 37.53 5.39
N ARG A 475 -9.39 36.43 4.86
CA ARG A 475 -10.37 36.46 3.77
C ARG A 475 -11.42 35.38 3.85
N THR A 476 -12.48 35.54 3.05
CA THR A 476 -13.49 34.51 2.84
C THR A 476 -13.36 33.94 1.43
N LEU A 477 -13.20 32.62 1.34
CA LEU A 477 -13.27 31.86 0.09
C LEU A 477 -14.59 31.11 0.03
N THR A 478 -15.35 31.29 -1.04
CA THR A 478 -16.62 30.59 -1.24
C THR A 478 -16.48 29.56 -2.36
N LEU A 479 -16.86 28.32 -2.07
CA LEU A 479 -16.85 27.20 -3.02
C LEU A 479 -17.98 27.37 -4.03
N GLY A 480 -17.67 27.24 -5.32
CA GLY A 480 -18.64 27.39 -6.40
C GLY A 480 -19.68 26.27 -6.48
N ALA A 481 -20.53 26.34 -7.52
CA ALA A 481 -21.53 25.31 -7.83
C ALA A 481 -20.94 24.04 -8.46
N ALA A 482 -19.66 24.08 -8.85
CA ALA A 482 -18.95 22.95 -9.41
C ALA A 482 -18.74 21.85 -8.36
N PRO A 483 -18.73 20.57 -8.77
CA PRO A 483 -18.56 19.46 -7.83
C PRO A 483 -17.16 19.49 -7.23
N THR A 484 -17.07 19.27 -5.92
CA THR A 484 -15.78 19.07 -5.25
C THR A 484 -15.32 17.61 -5.41
N MET A 485 -14.01 17.41 -5.44
CA MET A 485 -13.40 16.09 -5.43
C MET A 485 -12.80 15.82 -4.05
N ILE A 486 -13.18 14.69 -3.48
CA ILE A 486 -12.77 14.25 -2.14
C ILE A 486 -12.33 12.79 -2.23
N ASP A 487 -11.03 12.53 -2.02
CA ASP A 487 -10.48 11.18 -1.95
C ASP A 487 -9.61 11.00 -0.69
N TYR A 488 -10.14 10.26 0.29
CA TYR A 488 -9.42 9.79 1.48
C TYR A 488 -9.23 8.26 1.47
N THR A 489 -9.59 7.58 0.38
CA THR A 489 -9.52 6.11 0.28
C THR A 489 -8.41 5.70 -0.66
N ALA A 490 -8.52 6.01 -1.96
CA ALA A 490 -7.55 5.57 -2.96
C ALA A 490 -6.17 6.23 -2.75
N LEU A 491 -6.14 7.51 -2.35
CA LEU A 491 -4.92 8.21 -1.93
C LEU A 491 -4.09 7.44 -0.88
N ASN A 492 -4.79 6.81 0.07
CA ASN A 492 -4.21 6.13 1.23
C ASN A 492 -4.08 4.61 1.04
N GLU A 493 -4.56 4.08 -0.08
CA GLU A 493 -4.59 2.65 -0.30
C GLU A 493 -3.15 2.13 -0.52
N PRO A 494 -2.68 1.15 0.27
CA PRO A 494 -1.26 0.77 0.29
C PRO A 494 -0.75 0.14 -1.01
N ILE A 495 -1.64 -0.47 -1.80
CA ILE A 495 -1.30 -1.27 -2.99
C ILE A 495 -2.31 -1.17 -4.16
N ALA A 496 -3.26 -0.23 -4.13
CA ALA A 496 -4.19 -0.11 -5.27
C ALA A 496 -3.43 0.31 -6.54
N ALA A 497 -3.39 -0.59 -7.51
CA ALA A 497 -2.84 -0.38 -8.83
C ALA A 497 -3.86 -0.83 -9.88
N ASP A 498 -3.71 -0.37 -11.11
CA ASP A 498 -4.55 -0.85 -12.20
C ASP A 498 -4.34 -2.37 -12.34
N MET A 499 -5.42 -3.10 -12.56
CA MET A 499 -5.38 -4.56 -12.69
C MET A 499 -5.43 -4.95 -14.16
N TYR A 500 -4.42 -5.71 -14.59
CA TYR A 500 -4.27 -6.15 -15.98
C TYR A 500 -4.79 -7.58 -16.10
N VAL A 501 -5.73 -7.79 -17.00
CA VAL A 501 -6.22 -9.11 -17.39
C VAL A 501 -5.71 -9.37 -18.79
N VAL A 502 -4.87 -10.40 -18.95
CA VAL A 502 -4.21 -10.73 -20.23
C VAL A 502 -4.56 -12.17 -20.60
N ALA A 503 -4.98 -12.40 -21.84
CA ALA A 503 -5.18 -13.74 -22.38
C ALA A 503 -3.86 -14.50 -22.41
N ARG A 504 -3.87 -15.78 -22.00
CA ARG A 504 -2.69 -16.66 -22.09
C ARG A 504 -2.58 -17.37 -23.45
N ASP A 505 -3.67 -17.40 -24.20
CA ASP A 505 -3.81 -18.10 -25.47
C ASP A 505 -4.35 -17.11 -26.51
N ASP A 506 -3.78 -17.14 -27.72
CA ASP A 506 -4.14 -16.27 -28.83
C ASP A 506 -5.52 -16.59 -29.42
N THR A 507 -6.14 -17.70 -29.00
CA THR A 507 -7.50 -18.09 -29.42
C THR A 507 -8.61 -17.27 -28.75
N ASP A 508 -8.32 -16.56 -27.65
CA ASP A 508 -9.31 -15.71 -26.98
C ASP A 508 -9.53 -14.39 -27.72
N SER A 509 -10.79 -14.00 -27.90
CA SER A 509 -11.14 -12.72 -28.49
C SER A 509 -10.99 -11.57 -27.48
N GLN A 510 -10.89 -10.33 -27.98
CA GLN A 510 -10.84 -9.15 -27.12
C GLN A 510 -12.12 -9.04 -26.27
N GLU A 511 -13.27 -9.35 -26.84
CA GLU A 511 -14.56 -9.33 -26.14
C GLU A 511 -14.61 -10.35 -24.99
N ALA A 512 -13.94 -11.50 -25.14
CA ALA A 512 -13.85 -12.49 -24.08
C ALA A 512 -13.04 -11.96 -22.88
N VAL A 513 -11.90 -11.32 -23.13
CA VAL A 513 -11.07 -10.70 -22.08
C VAL A 513 -11.84 -9.57 -21.37
N GLU A 514 -12.57 -8.75 -22.12
CA GLU A 514 -13.39 -7.68 -21.56
C GLU A 514 -14.56 -8.20 -20.72
N ALA A 515 -15.19 -9.31 -21.13
CA ALA A 515 -16.25 -9.95 -20.35
C ALA A 515 -15.72 -10.44 -18.99
N ILE A 516 -14.50 -11.00 -18.98
CA ILE A 516 -13.83 -11.38 -17.74
C ILE A 516 -13.52 -10.17 -16.88
N ALA A 517 -12.99 -9.10 -17.47
CA ALA A 517 -12.71 -7.87 -16.73
C ALA A 517 -13.99 -7.29 -16.08
N LYS A 518 -15.12 -7.28 -16.79
CA LYS A 518 -16.43 -6.87 -16.24
C LYS A 518 -16.86 -7.74 -15.07
N LYS A 519 -16.62 -9.05 -15.14
CA LYS A 519 -16.89 -9.97 -14.02
C LYS A 519 -16.05 -9.60 -12.80
N LEU A 520 -14.75 -9.34 -12.98
CA LEU A 520 -13.86 -8.96 -11.89
C LEU A 520 -14.23 -7.60 -11.27
N VAL A 521 -14.63 -6.63 -12.09
CA VAL A 521 -15.18 -5.35 -11.62
C VAL A 521 -16.38 -5.57 -10.70
N SER A 522 -17.32 -6.44 -11.09
CA SER A 522 -18.48 -6.76 -10.25
C SER A 522 -18.08 -7.40 -8.91
N THR A 523 -17.07 -8.28 -8.91
CA THR A 523 -16.53 -8.87 -7.69
C THR A 523 -15.93 -7.82 -6.76
N LEU A 524 -15.12 -6.90 -7.29
CA LEU A 524 -14.56 -5.77 -6.52
C LEU A 524 -15.67 -4.87 -5.96
N GLN A 525 -16.65 -4.48 -6.79
CA GLN A 525 -17.77 -3.62 -6.38
C GLN A 525 -18.68 -4.27 -5.34
N SER A 526 -18.78 -5.59 -5.31
CA SER A 526 -19.52 -6.30 -4.26
C SER A 526 -18.83 -6.28 -2.89
N GLY A 527 -17.57 -5.83 -2.82
CA GLY A 527 -16.77 -5.82 -1.60
C GLY A 527 -16.33 -7.21 -1.12
N LYS A 528 -16.45 -8.23 -1.99
CA LYS A 528 -15.90 -9.59 -1.76
C LYS A 528 -14.38 -9.60 -1.72
N ILE A 529 -13.75 -8.72 -2.51
CA ILE A 529 -12.31 -8.51 -2.57
C ILE A 529 -12.07 -7.02 -2.39
N ARG A 530 -11.13 -6.65 -1.52
CA ARG A 530 -10.70 -5.27 -1.31
C ARG A 530 -9.29 -5.08 -1.87
N TRP A 531 -8.96 -3.85 -2.24
CA TRP A 531 -7.59 -3.50 -2.64
C TRP A 531 -6.57 -3.73 -1.53
N SER A 532 -7.01 -3.62 -0.28
CA SER A 532 -6.18 -3.90 0.89
C SER A 532 -5.85 -5.38 1.03
N ASP A 533 -6.53 -6.27 0.31
CA ASP A 533 -6.27 -7.71 0.32
C ASP A 533 -5.19 -8.06 -0.70
N ASN A 534 -4.69 -9.30 -0.72
CA ASN A 534 -3.91 -9.76 -1.87
C ASN A 534 -4.87 -10.07 -3.03
N VAL A 535 -5.21 -9.05 -3.82
CA VAL A 535 -6.27 -9.13 -4.86
C VAL A 535 -6.08 -10.35 -5.76
N VAL A 536 -4.86 -10.60 -6.23
CA VAL A 536 -4.57 -11.75 -7.11
C VAL A 536 -4.82 -13.07 -6.39
N HIS A 537 -4.41 -13.19 -5.13
CA HIS A 537 -4.68 -14.38 -4.34
C HIS A 537 -6.18 -14.57 -4.07
N GLU A 538 -6.90 -13.53 -3.64
CA GLU A 538 -8.34 -13.60 -3.39
C GLU A 538 -9.09 -14.00 -4.66
N LEU A 539 -8.66 -13.51 -5.83
CA LEU A 539 -9.19 -13.95 -7.11
C LEU A 539 -8.93 -15.43 -7.39
N LYS A 540 -7.81 -16.02 -6.96
CA LYS A 540 -7.59 -17.47 -7.05
C LYS A 540 -8.61 -18.25 -6.21
N LEU A 541 -9.02 -17.71 -5.07
CA LEU A 541 -10.01 -18.34 -4.18
C LEU A 541 -11.44 -18.21 -4.74
N PHE A 542 -11.84 -17.01 -5.16
CA PHE A 542 -13.21 -16.74 -5.61
C PHE A 542 -13.47 -17.07 -7.08
N GLU A 543 -12.44 -17.00 -7.93
CA GLU A 543 -12.53 -17.15 -9.38
C GLU A 543 -11.41 -18.04 -9.97
N PRO A 544 -11.20 -19.27 -9.46
CA PRO A 544 -10.06 -20.12 -9.82
C PRO A 544 -9.97 -20.42 -11.33
N LYS A 545 -11.11 -20.54 -12.02
CA LYS A 545 -11.14 -20.79 -13.47
C LYS A 545 -10.62 -19.59 -14.27
N VAL A 546 -10.82 -18.37 -13.77
CA VAL A 546 -10.37 -17.15 -14.43
C VAL A 546 -8.84 -17.09 -14.40
N VAL A 547 -8.23 -17.26 -13.23
CA VAL A 547 -6.77 -17.19 -13.05
C VAL A 547 -6.01 -18.37 -13.68
N GLN A 548 -6.70 -19.48 -13.99
CA GLN A 548 -6.11 -20.59 -14.75
C GLN A 548 -6.01 -20.24 -16.24
N LYS A 549 -7.03 -19.58 -16.80
CA LYS A 549 -7.12 -19.25 -18.22
C LYS A 549 -6.46 -17.91 -18.57
N TYR A 550 -6.53 -16.93 -17.68
CA TYR A 550 -6.02 -15.57 -17.87
C TYR A 550 -4.86 -15.29 -16.92
N SER A 551 -3.92 -14.47 -17.37
CA SER A 551 -2.97 -13.82 -16.46
C SER A 551 -3.65 -12.61 -15.84
N VAL A 552 -3.63 -12.51 -14.51
CA VAL A 552 -4.16 -11.36 -13.76
C VAL A 552 -3.06 -10.81 -12.86
N THR A 553 -2.68 -9.57 -13.07
CA THR A 553 -1.62 -8.90 -12.30
C THR A 553 -2.08 -7.55 -11.78
N LEU A 554 -1.51 -7.14 -10.64
CA LEU A 554 -1.57 -5.75 -10.17
C LEU A 554 -0.40 -4.99 -10.79
N GLY A 555 -0.69 -3.88 -11.46
CA GLY A 555 0.29 -3.15 -12.25
C GLY A 555 0.64 -3.85 -13.57
N VAL A 556 1.42 -3.15 -14.40
CA VAL A 556 1.83 -3.63 -15.72
C VAL A 556 2.63 -4.94 -15.58
N PRO A 557 2.26 -6.00 -16.33
CA PRO A 557 3.02 -7.25 -16.35
C PRO A 557 4.46 -7.04 -16.80
N GLU A 558 5.40 -7.84 -16.28
CA GLU A 558 6.82 -7.75 -16.66
C GLU A 558 7.06 -8.10 -18.13
N SER A 559 6.24 -8.98 -18.69
CA SER A 559 6.25 -9.34 -20.10
C SER A 559 4.83 -9.65 -20.59
N VAL A 560 4.57 -9.28 -21.83
CA VAL A 560 3.32 -9.57 -22.53
C VAL A 560 3.69 -9.96 -23.95
N ALA A 561 3.08 -11.01 -24.48
CA ALA A 561 3.29 -11.43 -25.85
C ALA A 561 2.78 -10.36 -26.84
N ASP A 562 3.49 -10.18 -27.95
CA ASP A 562 3.06 -9.24 -28.98
C ASP A 562 1.68 -9.61 -29.52
N GLY A 563 0.77 -8.63 -29.55
CA GLY A 563 -0.61 -8.83 -30.00
C GLY A 563 -1.57 -9.47 -28.98
N ALA A 564 -1.09 -9.76 -27.75
CA ALA A 564 -1.93 -10.32 -26.70
C ALA A 564 -3.16 -9.46 -26.43
N LYS A 565 -4.31 -10.11 -26.24
CA LYS A 565 -5.56 -9.45 -25.86
C LYS A 565 -5.56 -9.15 -24.37
N PHE A 566 -5.92 -7.93 -24.02
CA PHE A 566 -5.88 -7.48 -22.63
C PHE A 566 -7.00 -6.49 -22.31
N ALA A 567 -7.32 -6.39 -21.02
CA ALA A 567 -8.17 -5.35 -20.47
C ALA A 567 -7.53 -4.80 -19.19
N VAL A 568 -7.72 -3.50 -18.94
CA VAL A 568 -7.14 -2.81 -17.79
C VAL A 568 -8.26 -2.28 -16.92
N ILE A 569 -8.42 -2.86 -15.74
CA ILE A 569 -9.39 -2.45 -14.73
C ILE A 569 -8.79 -1.29 -13.93
N CYS A 570 -9.58 -0.24 -13.79
CA CYS A 570 -9.16 0.98 -13.12
C CYS A 570 -8.99 0.75 -11.61
N ARG A 571 -7.88 1.24 -11.05
CA ARG A 571 -7.59 1.21 -9.61
C ARG A 571 -8.64 1.87 -8.70
N PHE A 572 -9.48 2.76 -9.25
CA PHE A 572 -10.57 3.39 -8.51
C PHE A 572 -11.85 2.52 -8.46
N THR A 573 -11.81 1.31 -9.02
CA THR A 573 -12.91 0.34 -8.95
C THR A 573 -12.97 -0.30 -7.57
N GLY A 574 -14.07 -0.14 -6.84
CA GLY A 574 -14.25 -0.80 -5.54
C GLY A 574 -15.71 -0.77 -5.10
N PRO A 575 -16.05 -1.31 -3.92
CA PRO A 575 -17.38 -1.13 -3.36
C PRO A 575 -17.66 0.37 -3.22
N THR A 576 -18.86 0.75 -3.62
CA THR A 576 -19.27 1.99 -4.32
C THR A 576 -19.07 3.36 -3.62
N ASP A 577 -18.05 3.55 -2.78
CA ASP A 577 -17.82 4.78 -2.00
C ASP A 577 -16.34 5.25 -1.93
N ALA A 578 -15.39 4.62 -2.64
CA ALA A 578 -13.96 4.95 -2.50
C ALA A 578 -13.59 6.40 -2.88
N VAL A 579 -14.38 7.06 -3.74
CA VAL A 579 -14.30 8.51 -3.98
C VAL A 579 -15.71 9.06 -3.95
N LYS A 580 -16.08 9.72 -2.86
CA LYS A 580 -17.44 10.28 -2.72
C LYS A 580 -17.56 11.51 -3.59
N ARG A 581 -18.46 11.42 -4.58
CA ARG A 581 -18.95 12.58 -5.33
C ARG A 581 -19.79 13.41 -4.37
N ASP A 582 -19.60 14.73 -4.32
CA ASP A 582 -20.54 15.65 -3.68
C ASP A 582 -21.88 15.57 -4.44
N THR A 583 -22.67 14.55 -4.12
CA THR A 583 -24.07 14.50 -4.45
C THR A 583 -24.80 14.70 -3.13
N ARG A 584 -25.27 15.93 -2.91
CA ARG A 584 -26.26 16.32 -1.89
C ARG A 584 -27.36 15.25 -1.68
N ALA A 585 -27.67 14.48 -2.72
CA ALA A 585 -28.61 13.36 -2.74
C ALA A 585 -28.21 12.12 -1.92
N ALA A 586 -26.92 11.74 -1.83
CA ALA A 586 -26.49 10.55 -1.11
C ALA A 586 -26.55 10.73 0.42
N TRP A 587 -26.27 11.95 0.89
CA TRP A 587 -26.28 12.28 2.32
C TRP A 587 -27.71 12.39 2.87
N LEU A 588 -28.62 13.03 2.12
CA LEU A 588 -30.04 13.11 2.48
C LEU A 588 -30.70 11.74 2.54
N LYS A 589 -30.34 10.80 1.64
CA LYS A 589 -30.91 9.45 1.65
C LYS A 589 -30.54 8.66 2.91
N ARG A 590 -29.31 8.84 3.42
CA ARG A 590 -28.83 8.18 4.65
C ARG A 590 -29.39 8.78 5.94
N VAL A 591 -29.72 10.08 5.95
CA VAL A 591 -30.35 10.73 7.10
C VAL A 591 -31.84 10.39 7.19
N VAL A 592 -32.51 10.22 6.04
CA VAL A 592 -33.91 9.75 6.01
C VAL A 592 -34.01 8.28 6.45
N ASP A 593 -33.09 7.40 6.04
CA ASP A 593 -33.08 5.99 6.46
C ASP A 593 -32.70 5.74 7.94
N ILE A 594 -32.25 6.76 8.68
CA ILE A 594 -31.97 6.69 10.14
C ILE A 594 -33.09 7.34 10.96
N THR A 595 -34.04 8.03 10.30
CA THR A 595 -35.16 8.72 10.95
C THR A 595 -36.55 8.11 10.66
N GLU A 596 -36.59 6.98 9.95
CA GLU A 596 -37.70 6.01 9.92
C GLU A 596 -37.29 4.71 10.63
#